data_AF-A0A176YYC6-F1
#
_entry.id   AF-A0A176YYC6-F1
#
_cell.length_a   1.000
_cell.length_b   1.000
_cell.length_c   1.000
_cell.angle_alpha   90.00
_cell.angle_beta   90.00
_cell.angle_gamma   90.00
#
_symmetry.space_group_name_H-M   'P 1'
#
loop_
_entity.id
_entity.type
_entity.pdbx_description
1 polymer ?
#
loop_
_entity_poly.entity_id
_entity_poly.type
_entity_poly.pdbx_seq_one_letter_code
_entity_poly.pdbx_strand_id
1 'polypeptide(L)'
;MAVADQSARSNAPLDRGEEHETAKLWADRSGNAVIAKLVQLDGKWYFDLRRYFTNPQGKFTATKKGVMVSVRKLPDLVKAVGKSEREAIRLGFLKSEDAE
;
A
#
# COMPACT_ATOMS: atom_id res chain seq x y z
N MET A 1 13.00 20.32 -22.36
CA MET A 1 12.31 20.24 -21.06
C MET A 1 10.81 20.24 -21.34
N ALA A 2 10.15 19.12 -21.09
CA ALA A 2 8.70 19.04 -21.04
C ALA A 2 8.37 18.05 -19.92
N VAL A 3 7.64 18.56 -18.93
CA VAL A 3 7.24 17.88 -17.69
C VAL A 3 6.15 16.87 -18.06
N ALA A 4 6.37 15.59 -17.77
CA ALA A 4 5.34 14.58 -17.95
C ALA A 4 4.30 14.70 -16.82
N ASP A 5 3.13 15.18 -17.21
CA ASP A 5 1.90 15.26 -16.45
C ASP A 5 1.51 13.87 -15.87
N GLN A 6 1.50 13.76 -14.54
CA GLN A 6 1.14 12.54 -13.79
C GLN A 6 -0.37 12.44 -13.48
N SER A 7 -1.23 13.12 -14.22
CA SER A 7 -2.67 13.20 -13.88
C SER A 7 -3.60 12.36 -14.78
N ALA A 8 -3.18 11.20 -15.25
CA ALA A 8 -4.11 10.23 -15.85
C ALA A 8 -4.63 9.24 -14.79
N ARG A 9 -5.56 9.70 -13.94
CA ARG A 9 -6.41 8.82 -13.11
C ARG A 9 -7.27 7.98 -14.04
N SER A 10 -6.91 6.72 -14.26
CA SER A 10 -7.75 5.77 -15.02
C SER A 10 -8.94 5.33 -14.17
N ASN A 11 -10.10 5.92 -14.43
CA ASN A 11 -11.40 5.49 -13.91
C ASN A 11 -12.04 4.44 -14.86
N ALA A 12 -11.26 3.45 -15.28
CA ALA A 12 -11.73 2.37 -16.14
C ALA A 12 -12.19 1.16 -15.29
N PRO A 13 -13.27 0.44 -15.65
CA PRO A 13 -13.63 -0.81 -14.98
C PRO A 13 -12.56 -1.86 -15.30
N LEU A 14 -11.75 -2.20 -14.31
CA LEU A 14 -10.58 -3.08 -14.43
C LEU A 14 -10.99 -4.55 -14.68
N ASP A 15 -10.35 -5.21 -15.64
CA ASP A 15 -10.62 -6.57 -16.12
C ASP A 15 -9.95 -7.65 -15.22
N ARG A 16 -10.34 -8.92 -15.40
CA ARG A 16 -9.91 -10.07 -14.58
C ARG A 16 -8.39 -10.21 -14.50
N GLY A 17 -7.84 -10.06 -13.30
CA GLY A 17 -6.44 -10.35 -12.98
C GLY A 17 -5.53 -9.12 -12.83
N GLU A 18 -6.09 -7.92 -12.88
CA GLU A 18 -5.32 -6.70 -12.67
C GLU A 18 -5.05 -6.44 -11.18
N GLU A 19 -3.80 -6.07 -10.89
CA GLU A 19 -3.37 -5.53 -9.60
C GLU A 19 -3.03 -4.05 -9.79
N HIS A 20 -3.46 -3.21 -8.85
CA HIS A 20 -3.12 -1.80 -8.82
C HIS A 20 -2.30 -1.49 -7.58
N GLU A 21 -1.02 -1.18 -7.75
CA GLU A 21 -0.17 -0.69 -6.67
C GLU A 21 -0.62 0.71 -6.25
N THR A 22 -0.96 0.86 -4.97
CA THR A 22 -1.46 2.12 -4.39
C THR A 22 -0.40 2.82 -3.54
N ALA A 23 0.48 2.06 -2.89
CA ALA A 23 1.57 2.60 -2.10
C ALA A 23 2.73 1.62 -2.00
N LYS A 24 3.94 2.17 -1.82
CA LYS A 24 5.18 1.42 -1.58
C LYS A 24 5.94 2.08 -0.43
N LEU A 25 6.16 1.31 0.63
CA LEU A 25 6.89 1.73 1.82
C LEU A 25 8.21 0.96 1.89
N TRP A 26 9.33 1.63 1.73
CA TRP A 26 10.65 1.02 1.83
C TRP A 26 10.93 0.61 3.28
N ALA A 27 11.23 -0.66 3.49
CA ALA A 27 11.52 -1.21 4.82
C ALA A 27 13.00 -1.05 5.19
N ASP A 28 13.90 -1.10 4.20
CA ASP A 28 15.34 -0.97 4.40
C ASP A 28 16.05 -0.49 3.13
N ARG A 29 17.34 -0.18 3.26
CA ARG A 29 18.21 0.21 2.13
C ARG A 29 18.60 -0.96 1.23
N SER A 30 18.28 -2.19 1.61
CA SER A 30 18.54 -3.40 0.81
C SER A 30 17.46 -3.64 -0.25
N GLY A 31 16.51 -2.71 -0.39
CA GLY A 31 15.47 -2.76 -1.42
C GLY A 31 14.22 -3.53 -0.97
N ASN A 32 14.13 -3.96 0.29
CA ASN A 32 12.90 -4.57 0.77
C ASN A 32 11.82 -3.51 0.97
N ALA A 33 10.58 -3.86 0.68
CA ALA A 33 9.45 -2.94 0.80
C ALA A 33 8.19 -3.65 1.29
N VAL A 34 7.27 -2.88 1.85
CA VAL A 34 5.88 -3.28 2.02
C VAL A 34 5.09 -2.56 0.92
N ILE A 35 4.36 -3.32 0.12
CA ILE A 35 3.59 -2.80 -1.01
C ILE A 35 2.11 -3.02 -0.74
N ALA A 36 1.32 -1.96 -0.92
CA ALA A 36 -0.12 -1.95 -0.82
C ALA A 36 -0.73 -2.00 -2.23
N LYS A 37 -1.64 -2.94 -2.47
CA LYS A 37 -2.27 -3.15 -3.78
C LYS A 37 -3.77 -3.37 -3.66
N LEU A 38 -4.50 -3.00 -4.70
CA LEU A 38 -5.84 -3.52 -4.95
C LEU A 38 -5.72 -4.67 -5.94
N VAL A 39 -6.30 -5.81 -5.62
CA VAL A 39 -6.23 -7.02 -6.45
C VAL A 39 -7.63 -7.59 -6.66
N GLN A 40 -7.89 -8.11 -7.84
CA GLN A 40 -9.14 -8.81 -8.14
C GLN A 40 -8.94 -10.32 -8.14
N LEU A 41 -9.69 -11.02 -7.29
CA LEU A 41 -9.71 -12.49 -7.21
C LEU A 41 -11.16 -12.97 -7.29
N ASP A 42 -11.45 -13.86 -8.22
CA ASP A 42 -12.79 -14.43 -8.45
C ASP A 42 -13.90 -13.36 -8.56
N GLY A 43 -13.60 -12.27 -9.28
CA GLY A 43 -14.51 -11.14 -9.48
C GLY A 43 -14.73 -10.27 -8.23
N LYS A 44 -13.98 -10.49 -7.15
CA LYS A 44 -14.03 -9.70 -5.92
C LYS A 44 -12.76 -8.91 -5.73
N TRP A 45 -12.90 -7.67 -5.28
CA TRP A 45 -11.78 -6.79 -5.00
C TRP A 45 -11.31 -6.92 -3.55
N TYR A 46 -9.99 -6.96 -3.42
CA TYR A 46 -9.27 -7.04 -2.15
C TYR A 46 -8.19 -5.98 -2.09
N PHE A 47 -7.89 -5.56 -0.86
CA PHE A 47 -6.68 -4.83 -0.55
C PHE A 47 -5.65 -5.83 -0.01
N ASP A 48 -4.46 -5.87 -0.62
CA ASP A 48 -3.32 -6.67 -0.16
C ASP A 48 -2.20 -5.72 0.32
N LEU A 49 -1.73 -5.93 1.54
CA LEU A 49 -0.56 -5.25 2.09
C LEU A 49 0.48 -6.31 2.44
N ARG A 50 1.56 -6.36 1.67
CA ARG A 50 2.49 -7.49 1.71
C ARG A 50 3.93 -7.05 1.65
N ARG A 51 4.79 -7.78 2.34
CA ARG A 51 6.24 -7.59 2.26
C ARG A 51 6.78 -8.20 0.98
N TYR A 52 7.62 -7.44 0.30
CA TYR A 52 8.39 -7.84 -0.86
C TYR A 52 9.88 -7.79 -0.52
N PHE A 53 10.65 -8.66 -1.16
CA PHE A 53 12.10 -8.60 -1.16
C PHE A 53 12.62 -8.43 -2.58
N THR A 54 13.78 -7.79 -2.70
CA THR A 54 14.51 -7.72 -3.98
C THR A 54 15.34 -8.98 -4.12
N ASN A 55 15.07 -9.76 -5.16
CA ASN A 55 15.86 -10.95 -5.47
C ASN A 55 17.21 -10.58 -6.11
N PRO A 56 18.18 -11.52 -6.25
CA PRO A 56 19.47 -11.24 -6.88
C PRO A 56 19.39 -10.71 -8.32
N GLN A 57 18.24 -10.89 -8.99
CA GLN A 57 17.96 -10.37 -10.33
C GLN A 57 17.37 -8.95 -10.30
N GLY A 58 17.32 -8.30 -9.14
CA GLY A 58 16.78 -6.95 -8.98
C GLY A 58 15.25 -6.86 -9.03
N LYS A 59 14.53 -7.98 -9.01
CA LYS A 59 13.06 -8.01 -9.11
C LYS A 59 12.40 -8.09 -7.74
N PHE A 60 11.30 -7.37 -7.58
CA PHE A 60 10.43 -7.47 -6.40
C PHE A 60 9.68 -8.80 -6.40
N THR A 61 9.89 -9.60 -5.35
CA THR A 61 9.19 -10.87 -5.15
C THR A 61 8.36 -10.81 -3.88
N ALA A 62 7.07 -11.13 -4.01
CA ALA A 62 6.13 -11.13 -2.89
C ALA A 62 6.49 -12.23 -1.88
N THR A 63 6.39 -11.93 -0.59
CA THR A 63 6.54 -12.94 0.47
C THR A 63 5.19 -13.47 0.94
N LYS A 64 5.21 -14.56 1.71
CA LYS A 64 4.00 -15.02 2.42
C LYS A 64 3.58 -14.09 3.57
N LYS A 65 4.42 -13.12 3.97
CA LYS A 65 4.13 -12.17 5.05
C LYS A 65 3.34 -10.99 4.51
N GLY A 66 2.04 -10.98 4.78
CA GLY A 66 1.15 -9.92 4.38
C GLY A 66 -0.26 -10.18 4.90
N VAL A 67 -1.13 -9.20 4.73
CA VAL A 67 -2.54 -9.30 5.05
C VAL A 67 -3.35 -8.92 3.81
N MET A 68 -4.40 -9.68 3.57
CA MET A 68 -5.38 -9.38 2.53
C MET A 68 -6.75 -9.21 3.19
N VAL A 69 -7.46 -8.15 2.84
CA VAL A 69 -8.81 -7.87 3.31
C VAL A 69 -9.72 -7.52 2.14
N SER A 70 -11.01 -7.79 2.27
CA SER A 70 -11.98 -7.30 1.27
C SER A 70 -11.88 -5.78 1.16
N VAL A 71 -11.98 -5.24 -0.07
CA VAL A 71 -11.97 -3.79 -0.30
C VAL A 71 -13.03 -3.05 0.53
N ARG A 72 -14.16 -3.72 0.85
CA ARG A 72 -15.23 -3.18 1.68
C ARG A 72 -14.81 -2.89 3.14
N LYS A 73 -13.70 -3.47 3.60
CA LYS A 73 -13.13 -3.27 4.93
C LYS A 73 -12.10 -2.15 5.00
N LEU A 74 -11.75 -1.52 3.87
CA LEU A 74 -10.83 -0.39 3.85
C LEU A 74 -11.23 0.77 4.77
N PRO A 75 -12.50 1.21 4.84
CA PRO A 75 -12.89 2.30 5.75
C PRO A 75 -12.63 1.95 7.22
N ASP A 76 -12.86 0.70 7.62
CA ASP A 76 -12.59 0.22 8.97
C ASP A 76 -11.08 0.15 9.25
N LEU A 77 -10.29 -0.30 8.26
CA LEU A 77 -8.83 -0.33 8.34
C LEU A 77 -8.24 1.08 8.48
N VAL A 78 -8.71 2.05 7.69
CA VAL A 78 -8.27 3.46 7.78
C VAL A 78 -8.55 4.02 9.17
N LYS A 79 -9.74 3.77 9.73
CA LYS A 79 -10.07 4.18 11.11
C LYS A 79 -9.15 3.54 12.14
N ALA A 80 -8.81 2.26 11.96
CA ALA A 80 -7.90 1.54 12.86
C ALA A 80 -6.47 2.11 12.78
N VAL A 81 -5.94 2.33 11.59
CA VAL A 81 -4.61 2.94 11.38
C VAL A 81 -4.57 4.35 11.97
N GLY A 82 -5.57 5.20 11.72
CA GLY A 82 -5.62 6.55 12.29
C GLY A 82 -5.72 6.55 13.83
N LYS A 83 -6.36 5.53 14.44
CA LYS A 83 -6.31 5.36 15.91
C LYS A 83 -4.90 5.00 16.38
N SER A 84 -4.23 4.07 15.70
CA SER A 84 -2.86 3.67 16.03
C SER A 84 -1.86 4.81 15.87
N GLU A 85 -2.02 5.65 14.84
CA GLU A 85 -1.22 6.85 14.62
C GLU A 85 -1.38 7.86 15.76
N ARG A 86 -2.61 8.20 16.14
CA ARG A 86 -2.86 9.09 17.29
C ARG A 86 -2.26 8.55 18.58
N GLU A 87 -2.34 7.24 18.78
CA GLU A 87 -1.72 6.60 19.93
C GLU A 87 -0.19 6.65 19.87
N ALA A 88 0.41 6.45 18.69
CA ALA A 88 1.85 6.60 18.50
C ALA A 88 2.33 8.03 18.75
N ILE A 89 1.55 9.05 18.36
CA ILE A 89 1.80 10.45 18.70
C ILE A 89 1.72 10.65 20.21
N ARG A 90 0.65 10.17 20.86
CA ARG A 90 0.44 10.27 22.32
C ARG A 90 1.59 9.64 23.10
N LEU A 91 2.14 8.53 22.61
CA LEU A 91 3.28 7.83 23.20
C LEU A 91 4.64 8.44 22.84
N GLY A 92 4.68 9.47 21.98
CA GLY A 92 5.91 10.16 21.58
C GLY A 92 6.73 9.45 20.51
N PHE A 93 6.19 8.43 19.83
CA PHE A 93 6.86 7.76 18.71
C PHE A 93 6.77 8.55 17.40
N LEU A 94 5.77 9.41 17.27
CA LEU A 94 5.55 10.29 16.12
C LEU A 94 5.27 11.71 16.59
N LYS A 95 5.52 12.69 15.72
CA LYS A 95 5.05 14.06 15.90
C LYS A 95 3.72 14.23 15.15
N SER A 96 2.80 15.03 15.67
CA SER A 96 1.60 15.41 14.92
C SER A 96 2.00 16.28 13.73
N GLU A 97 1.43 16.01 12.56
CA GLU A 97 1.64 16.83 11.36
C GLU A 97 1.03 18.23 11.49
N ASP A 98 0.15 18.48 12.48
CA ASP A 98 -0.42 19.81 12.81
C ASP A 98 0.57 20.77 13.51
N ALA A 99 1.88 20.50 13.46
CA ALA A 99 2.94 21.31 14.09
C ALA A 99 3.80 22.09 13.09
N GLU A 100 3.28 22.36 11.87
CA GLU A 100 3.81 23.34 10.92
C GLU A 100 2.73 24.35 10.50
#